data_AF-A0A3B3X4M5-F1
#
_entry.id   AF-A0A3B3X4M5-F1
#
_cell.length_a   1.000
_cell.length_b   1.000
_cell.length_c   1.000
_cell.angle_alpha   90.00
_cell.angle_beta   90.00
_cell.angle_gamma   90.00
#
_symmetry.space_group_name_H-M   'P 1'
#
loop_
_entity.id
_entity.type
_entity.pdbx_description
1 polymer ?
#
loop_
_entity_poly.entity_id
_entity_poly.type
_entity_poly.pdbx_seq_one_letter_code
_entity_poly.pdbx_strand_id
1 'polypeptide(L)'
;MSDDLLGHTAWRGEGGEERIEFSQYLLHSYICSNLSTEDKEKNLYPDLVPTAKDLQEQREKDRQQYMNCRVPANKRYQPTEYEHAANCATHAIWILPSMVGGSVLYFLSVDKWHRVAALLYGSGLTGLFLTSTLFHTAAWKISHLRKVEERFHKCDRMAIYFFIAASYSPWLMLRELGPWTYHMRWLIWVMACVGSTYVFFFHERYKLGELLGYVTMGAVPALVILSMVDRAGVCELALGGVFYAVGVAFFKSDGLVPFAHAIWHLFVAVGAGIHYYAIWRYLYLAGPQPQTSR
;
A
#
# COMPACT_ATOMS: atom_id res chain seq x y z
N MET A 1 -8.32 -57.48 -98.85
CA MET A 1 -9.36 -56.67 -99.51
C MET A 1 -10.58 -56.76 -98.60
N SER A 2 -10.51 -56.16 -97.41
CA SER A 2 -10.66 -54.73 -97.04
C SER A 2 -12.07 -54.51 -96.49
N ASP A 3 -12.13 -54.51 -95.15
CA ASP A 3 -13.30 -54.34 -94.30
C ASP A 3 -13.43 -52.91 -93.74
N ASP A 4 -14.68 -52.62 -93.34
CA ASP A 4 -15.16 -51.81 -92.21
C ASP A 4 -15.21 -50.26 -92.22
N LEU A 5 -16.47 -49.81 -92.22
CA LEU A 5 -17.15 -48.96 -91.21
C LEU A 5 -16.30 -47.94 -90.43
N LEU A 6 -16.62 -46.65 -90.56
CA LEU A 6 -16.54 -45.64 -89.49
C LEU A 6 -17.27 -44.34 -89.89
N GLY A 7 -18.07 -43.78 -88.97
CA GLY A 7 -18.75 -42.50 -89.13
C GLY A 7 -19.26 -41.92 -87.79
N HIS A 8 -18.46 -41.02 -87.23
CA HIS A 8 -18.62 -40.07 -86.10
C HIS A 8 -20.05 -39.67 -85.65
N THR A 9 -20.35 -39.43 -84.37
CA THR A 9 -19.88 -38.29 -83.54
C THR A 9 -20.34 -38.38 -82.06
N ALA A 10 -19.59 -37.67 -81.19
CA ALA A 10 -19.93 -37.09 -79.88
C ALA A 10 -19.88 -37.95 -78.59
N TRP A 11 -18.83 -37.74 -77.78
CA TRP A 11 -18.84 -37.87 -76.32
C TRP A 11 -18.05 -36.73 -75.68
N ARG A 12 -18.69 -36.04 -74.72
CA ARG A 12 -18.20 -34.91 -73.91
C ARG A 12 -17.75 -35.49 -72.55
N GLY A 13 -16.52 -35.22 -72.12
CA GLY A 13 -15.95 -35.76 -70.87
C GLY A 13 -15.78 -34.70 -69.78
N GLU A 14 -16.34 -34.99 -68.61
CA GLU A 14 -16.25 -34.26 -67.33
C GLU A 14 -14.85 -34.42 -66.72
N GLY A 15 -14.21 -33.31 -66.30
CA GLY A 15 -12.88 -33.36 -65.67
C GLY A 15 -12.51 -32.12 -64.85
N GLY A 16 -13.50 -31.26 -64.57
CA GLY A 16 -13.32 -29.97 -63.90
C GLY A 16 -13.78 -29.92 -62.45
N GLU A 17 -14.86 -30.63 -62.08
CA GLU A 17 -15.50 -30.48 -60.75
C GLU A 17 -14.79 -31.24 -59.62
N GLU A 18 -14.36 -32.49 -59.83
CA GLU A 18 -13.69 -33.28 -58.77
C GLU A 18 -12.36 -32.66 -58.28
N ARG A 19 -11.66 -31.92 -59.14
CA ARG A 19 -10.38 -31.29 -58.81
C ARG A 19 -10.52 -30.06 -57.91
N ILE A 20 -11.71 -29.43 -57.92
CA ILE A 20 -12.02 -28.25 -57.11
C ILE A 20 -12.42 -28.66 -55.68
N GLU A 21 -13.19 -29.75 -55.53
CA GLU A 21 -13.58 -30.26 -54.21
C GLU A 21 -12.39 -30.77 -53.39
N PHE A 22 -11.44 -31.48 -54.01
CA PHE A 22 -10.26 -31.99 -53.31
C PHE A 22 -9.34 -30.87 -52.80
N SER A 23 -9.26 -29.75 -53.54
CA SER A 23 -8.49 -28.56 -53.15
C SER A 23 -9.13 -27.83 -51.96
N GLN A 24 -10.46 -27.71 -51.93
CA GLN A 24 -11.18 -27.12 -50.80
C GLN A 24 -11.03 -27.95 -49.52
N TYR A 25 -11.04 -29.28 -49.63
CA TYR A 25 -10.89 -30.17 -48.48
C TYR A 25 -9.50 -30.09 -47.84
N LEU A 26 -8.45 -30.03 -48.66
CA LEU A 26 -7.07 -29.85 -48.20
C LEU A 26 -6.85 -28.47 -47.58
N LEU A 27 -7.43 -27.42 -48.16
CA LEU A 27 -7.37 -26.06 -47.61
C LEU A 27 -8.08 -25.97 -46.25
N HIS A 28 -9.25 -26.60 -46.12
CA HIS A 28 -10.00 -26.65 -44.86
C HIS A 28 -9.24 -27.42 -43.77
N SER A 29 -8.63 -28.57 -44.13
CA SER A 29 -7.82 -29.38 -43.20
C SER A 29 -6.53 -28.65 -42.76
N TYR A 30 -5.88 -27.91 -43.67
CA TYR A 30 -4.69 -27.11 -43.38
C TYR A 30 -4.98 -25.88 -42.51
N ILE A 31 -6.14 -25.24 -42.68
CA ILE A 31 -6.57 -24.14 -41.80
C ILE A 31 -6.90 -24.67 -40.40
N CYS A 32 -7.62 -25.80 -40.31
CA CYS A 32 -7.93 -26.45 -39.03
C CYS A 32 -6.71 -27.01 -38.29
N SER A 33 -5.60 -27.32 -38.97
CA SER A 33 -4.38 -27.80 -38.31
C SER A 33 -3.52 -26.66 -37.73
N ASN A 34 -3.59 -25.46 -38.32
CA ASN A 34 -2.76 -24.29 -37.97
C ASN A 34 -3.43 -23.25 -37.04
N LEU A 35 -4.72 -23.37 -36.74
CA LEU A 35 -5.38 -22.57 -35.70
C LEU A 35 -4.80 -22.91 -34.32
N SER A 36 -4.54 -21.91 -33.48
CA SER A 36 -4.14 -22.15 -32.09
C SER A 36 -5.26 -22.90 -31.35
N THR A 37 -4.94 -23.62 -30.28
CA THR A 37 -5.96 -24.35 -29.48
C THR A 37 -7.11 -23.42 -29.03
N GLU A 38 -6.81 -22.15 -28.74
CA GLU A 38 -7.78 -21.11 -28.38
C GLU A 38 -8.74 -20.76 -29.54
N ASP A 39 -8.22 -20.70 -30.76
CA ASP A 39 -9.03 -20.40 -31.95
C ASP A 39 -9.87 -21.59 -32.41
N LYS A 40 -9.44 -22.82 -32.11
CA LYS A 40 -10.24 -24.04 -32.35
C LYS A 40 -11.42 -24.12 -31.39
N GLU A 41 -11.22 -23.85 -30.11
CA GLU A 41 -12.30 -23.83 -29.11
C GLU A 41 -13.35 -22.75 -29.41
N LYS A 42 -12.93 -21.53 -29.79
CA LYS A 42 -13.84 -20.45 -30.18
C LYS A 42 -14.73 -20.78 -31.37
N ASN A 43 -14.21 -21.53 -32.35
CA ASN A 43 -14.95 -21.88 -33.55
C ASN A 43 -15.84 -23.11 -33.38
N LEU A 44 -15.45 -24.06 -32.52
CA LEU A 44 -16.19 -25.30 -32.32
C LEU A 44 -17.31 -25.17 -31.28
N TYR A 45 -17.12 -24.29 -30.29
CA TYR A 45 -18.09 -24.03 -29.22
C TYR A 45 -18.13 -22.54 -28.87
N PRO A 46 -18.69 -21.69 -29.75
CA PRO A 46 -18.70 -20.23 -29.54
C PRO A 46 -19.42 -19.81 -28.26
N ASP A 47 -20.39 -20.61 -27.79
CA ASP A 47 -21.16 -20.35 -26.56
C ASP A 47 -20.44 -20.74 -25.26
N LEU A 48 -19.33 -21.49 -25.35
CA LEU A 48 -18.54 -21.94 -24.19
C LEU A 48 -17.31 -21.07 -23.92
N VAL A 49 -16.88 -20.25 -24.89
CA VAL A 49 -15.77 -19.31 -24.70
C VAL A 49 -16.30 -17.97 -24.20
N PRO A 50 -15.90 -17.51 -22.99
CA PRO A 50 -16.35 -16.24 -22.45
C PRO A 50 -16.06 -15.09 -23.41
N THR A 51 -17.07 -14.29 -23.75
CA THR A 51 -16.89 -13.11 -24.58
C THR A 51 -16.08 -12.06 -23.83
N ALA A 52 -15.51 -11.07 -24.55
CA ALA A 52 -14.84 -9.94 -23.90
C ALA A 52 -15.75 -9.20 -22.90
N LYS A 53 -17.06 -9.20 -23.17
CA LYS A 53 -18.08 -8.64 -22.29
C LYS A 53 -18.28 -9.50 -21.03
N ASP A 54 -18.34 -10.83 -21.18
CA ASP A 54 -18.46 -11.76 -20.04
C ASP A 54 -17.22 -11.68 -19.14
N LEU A 55 -16.01 -11.59 -19.73
CA LEU A 55 -14.77 -11.38 -18.99
C LEU A 55 -14.76 -10.02 -18.26
N GLN A 56 -15.36 -8.99 -18.85
CA GLN A 56 -15.48 -7.68 -18.21
C GLN A 56 -16.48 -7.70 -17.06
N GLU A 57 -17.65 -8.32 -17.25
CA GLU A 57 -18.66 -8.50 -16.20
C GLU A 57 -18.13 -9.38 -15.06
N GLN A 58 -17.38 -10.44 -15.37
CA GLN A 58 -16.69 -11.27 -14.39
C GLN A 58 -15.65 -10.45 -13.61
N ARG A 59 -14.81 -9.66 -14.30
CA ARG A 59 -13.85 -8.75 -13.65
C ARG A 59 -14.53 -7.69 -12.78
N GLU A 60 -15.70 -7.20 -13.18
CA GLU A 60 -16.49 -6.24 -12.40
C GLU A 60 -17.11 -6.90 -11.16
N LYS A 61 -17.63 -8.14 -11.29
CA LYS A 61 -18.10 -8.94 -10.14
C LYS A 61 -16.98 -9.26 -9.16
N ASP A 62 -15.84 -9.75 -9.65
CA ASP A 62 -14.66 -10.04 -8.82
C ASP A 62 -14.18 -8.76 -8.14
N ARG A 63 -14.18 -7.62 -8.84
CA ARG A 63 -13.84 -6.32 -8.25
C ARG A 63 -14.83 -5.90 -7.16
N GLN A 64 -16.13 -6.08 -7.36
CA GLN A 64 -17.16 -5.76 -6.36
C GLN A 64 -17.06 -6.63 -5.10
N GLN A 65 -16.56 -7.86 -5.22
CA GLN A 65 -16.33 -8.73 -4.07
C GLN A 65 -15.23 -8.19 -3.14
N TYR A 66 -14.19 -7.56 -3.70
CA TYR A 66 -13.04 -7.07 -2.92
C TYR A 66 -13.05 -5.55 -2.68
N MET A 67 -13.78 -4.77 -3.48
CA MET A 67 -13.80 -3.30 -3.43
C MET A 67 -15.19 -2.76 -3.70
N ASN A 68 -15.63 -1.76 -2.92
CA ASN A 68 -16.88 -1.07 -3.17
C ASN A 68 -16.82 -0.17 -4.42
N CYS A 69 -17.96 0.05 -5.07
CA CYS A 69 -18.07 1.00 -6.18
C CYS A 69 -17.56 2.39 -5.77
N ARG A 70 -16.96 3.12 -6.72
CA ARG A 70 -16.37 4.44 -6.48
C ARG A 70 -17.36 5.36 -5.79
N VAL A 71 -16.96 5.86 -4.63
CA VAL A 71 -17.84 6.64 -3.76
C VAL A 71 -18.09 8.02 -4.39
N PRO A 72 -19.35 8.49 -4.45
CA PRO A 72 -19.65 9.85 -4.85
C PRO A 72 -18.91 10.88 -3.99
N ALA A 73 -18.55 12.04 -4.55
CA ALA A 73 -17.73 13.05 -3.87
C ALA A 73 -18.29 13.56 -2.51
N ASN A 74 -19.58 13.33 -2.25
CA ASN A 74 -20.29 13.73 -1.04
C ASN A 74 -20.45 12.62 0.02
N LYS A 75 -19.92 11.41 -0.22
CA LYS A 75 -20.02 10.28 0.71
C LYS A 75 -18.64 9.80 1.15
N ARG A 76 -18.56 9.22 2.34
CA ARG A 76 -17.34 8.61 2.88
C ARG A 76 -17.14 7.23 2.28
N TYR A 77 -15.88 6.86 2.04
CA TYR A 77 -15.53 5.50 1.63
C TYR A 77 -15.96 4.52 2.72
N GLN A 78 -16.76 3.53 2.31
CA GLN A 78 -17.13 2.40 3.14
C GLN A 78 -16.31 1.22 2.65
N PRO A 79 -15.41 0.66 3.46
CA PRO A 79 -14.66 -0.54 3.09
C PRO A 79 -15.57 -1.77 3.05
N THR A 80 -15.17 -2.80 2.29
CA THR A 80 -15.82 -4.13 2.36
C THR A 80 -15.43 -4.87 3.66
N GLU A 81 -16.12 -5.96 3.99
CA GLU A 81 -15.76 -6.83 5.13
C GLU A 81 -14.30 -7.32 5.04
N TYR A 82 -13.85 -7.70 3.83
CA TYR A 82 -12.48 -8.13 3.59
C TYR A 82 -11.47 -6.98 3.80
N GLU A 83 -11.80 -5.77 3.36
CA GLU A 83 -10.95 -4.60 3.58
C GLU A 83 -10.87 -4.22 5.06
N HIS A 84 -11.98 -4.30 5.80
CA HIS A 84 -11.97 -4.12 7.25
C HIS A 84 -11.07 -5.12 7.97
N ALA A 85 -11.17 -6.40 7.61
CA ALA A 85 -10.33 -7.44 8.16
C ALA A 85 -8.85 -7.22 7.85
N ALA A 86 -8.52 -6.88 6.59
CA ALA A 86 -7.15 -6.60 6.16
C ALA A 86 -6.56 -5.37 6.87
N ASN A 87 -7.30 -4.28 6.96
CA ASN A 87 -6.88 -3.06 7.65
C ASN A 87 -6.60 -3.32 9.14
N CYS A 88 -7.45 -4.13 9.79
CA CYS A 88 -7.26 -4.50 11.19
C CYS A 88 -6.03 -5.41 11.37
N ALA A 89 -5.94 -6.49 10.59
CA ALA A 89 -4.87 -7.49 10.72
C ALA A 89 -3.48 -6.89 10.46
N THR A 90 -3.36 -6.04 9.43
CA THR A 90 -2.08 -5.42 9.04
C THR A 90 -1.47 -4.55 10.13
N HIS A 91 -2.25 -3.95 11.04
CA HIS A 91 -1.72 -3.19 12.18
C HIS A 91 -1.69 -4.00 13.47
N ALA A 92 -2.70 -4.86 13.72
CA ALA A 92 -2.82 -5.62 14.96
C ALA A 92 -1.60 -6.52 15.22
N ILE A 93 -1.04 -7.11 14.15
CA ILE A 93 0.14 -7.98 14.23
C ILE A 93 1.38 -7.24 14.77
N TRP A 94 1.47 -5.92 14.61
CA TRP A 94 2.62 -5.11 15.02
C TRP A 94 2.52 -4.54 16.44
N ILE A 95 1.37 -4.69 17.11
CA ILE A 95 1.19 -4.20 18.48
C ILE A 95 2.19 -4.89 19.42
N LEU A 96 2.23 -6.22 19.47
CA LEU A 96 3.16 -6.96 20.34
C LEU A 96 4.64 -6.71 19.98
N PRO A 97 5.07 -6.81 18.71
CA PRO A 97 6.42 -6.44 18.31
C PRO A 97 6.82 -5.02 18.71
N SER A 98 5.92 -4.04 18.59
CA SER A 98 6.20 -2.65 18.97
C SER A 98 6.43 -2.49 20.48
N MET A 99 5.65 -3.18 21.31
CA MET A 99 5.81 -3.17 22.77
C MET A 99 7.13 -3.81 23.18
N VAL A 100 7.48 -4.94 22.56
CA VAL A 100 8.76 -5.63 22.79
C VAL A 100 9.91 -4.72 22.35
N GLY A 101 9.83 -4.13 21.16
CA GLY A 101 10.84 -3.21 20.66
C GLY A 101 11.06 -2.00 21.58
N GLY A 102 9.97 -1.35 22.02
CA GLY A 102 10.05 -0.25 22.99
C GLY A 102 10.70 -0.68 24.31
N SER A 103 10.37 -1.87 24.79
CA SER A 103 10.95 -2.45 26.01
C SER A 103 12.45 -2.73 25.84
N VAL A 104 12.86 -3.26 24.68
CA VAL A 104 14.29 -3.50 24.35
C VAL A 104 15.08 -2.19 24.41
N LEU A 105 14.58 -1.12 23.78
CA LEU A 105 15.25 0.19 23.86
C LEU A 105 15.33 0.71 25.30
N TYR A 106 14.27 0.52 26.08
CA TYR A 106 14.25 0.93 27.49
C TYR A 106 15.31 0.20 28.31
N PHE A 107 15.45 -1.12 28.16
CA PHE A 107 16.45 -1.90 28.89
C PHE A 107 17.89 -1.66 28.41
N LEU A 108 18.09 -1.28 27.14
CA LEU A 108 19.39 -0.85 26.61
C LEU A 108 19.76 0.58 27.01
N SER A 109 18.88 1.32 27.67
CA SER A 109 19.10 2.73 27.99
C SER A 109 20.18 2.91 29.07
N VAL A 110 21.28 3.57 28.71
CA VAL A 110 22.42 3.82 29.61
C VAL A 110 22.23 5.02 30.55
N ASP A 111 21.39 5.98 30.16
CA ASP A 111 21.11 7.19 30.96
C ASP A 111 19.63 7.60 30.91
N LYS A 112 19.29 8.67 31.63
CA LYS A 112 17.92 9.22 31.68
C LYS A 112 17.40 9.65 30.30
N TRP A 113 18.25 10.23 29.45
CA TRP A 113 17.84 10.72 28.14
C TRP A 113 17.52 9.58 27.18
N HIS A 114 18.30 8.50 27.21
CA HIS A 114 17.99 7.25 26.50
C HIS A 114 16.66 6.69 26.97
N ARG A 115 16.41 6.62 28.28
CA ARG A 115 15.13 6.12 28.81
C ARG A 115 13.93 6.94 28.33
N VAL A 116 14.03 8.27 28.37
CA VAL A 116 12.95 9.14 27.89
C VAL A 116 12.74 8.97 26.38
N ALA A 117 13.82 8.93 25.59
CA ALA A 117 13.74 8.68 24.15
C ALA A 117 13.08 7.33 23.83
N ALA A 118 13.43 6.27 24.56
CA ALA A 118 12.86 4.93 24.42
C ALA A 118 11.37 4.92 24.75
N LEU A 119 10.96 5.59 25.84
CA LEU A 119 9.56 5.70 26.24
C LEU A 119 8.75 6.49 25.21
N LEU A 120 9.25 7.64 24.75
CA LEU A 120 8.57 8.44 23.74
C LEU A 120 8.38 7.66 22.44
N TYR A 121 9.46 7.05 21.92
CA TYR A 121 9.40 6.30 20.68
C TYR A 121 8.54 5.03 20.81
N GLY A 122 8.76 4.23 21.85
CA GLY A 122 8.02 2.99 22.10
C GLY A 122 6.52 3.24 22.31
N SER A 123 6.17 4.23 23.14
CA SER A 123 4.76 4.60 23.36
C SER A 123 4.10 5.15 22.09
N GLY A 124 4.81 5.96 21.29
CA GLY A 124 4.31 6.44 20.01
C GLY A 124 4.09 5.31 19.00
N LEU A 125 5.05 4.38 18.87
CA LEU A 125 4.98 3.25 17.95
C LEU A 125 3.85 2.29 18.31
N THR A 126 3.74 1.91 19.59
CA THR A 126 2.62 1.07 20.07
C THR A 126 1.30 1.82 19.95
N GLY A 127 1.27 3.11 20.29
CA GLY A 127 0.08 3.95 20.18
C GLY A 127 -0.45 4.02 18.75
N LEU A 128 0.43 4.17 17.75
CA LEU A 128 0.06 4.15 16.33
C LEU A 128 -0.67 2.87 15.95
N PHE A 129 -0.07 1.70 16.19
CA PHE A 129 -0.67 0.43 15.81
C PHE A 129 -1.95 0.15 16.60
N LEU A 130 -1.94 0.42 17.91
CA LEU A 130 -3.10 0.18 18.77
C LEU A 130 -4.29 1.05 18.38
N THR A 131 -4.10 2.35 18.20
CA THR A 131 -5.20 3.28 17.87
C THR A 131 -5.80 2.97 16.51
N SER A 132 -4.98 2.64 15.52
CA SER A 132 -5.44 2.21 14.19
C SER A 132 -6.23 0.90 14.24
N THR A 133 -5.72 -0.12 14.96
CA THR A 133 -6.45 -1.38 15.15
C THR A 133 -7.78 -1.15 15.87
N LEU A 134 -7.82 -0.32 16.91
CA LEU A 134 -9.05 0.03 17.62
C LEU A 134 -10.05 0.73 16.70
N PHE A 135 -9.59 1.68 15.89
CA PHE A 135 -10.44 2.36 14.92
C PHE A 135 -11.03 1.39 13.89
N HIS A 136 -10.22 0.58 13.22
CA HIS A 136 -10.73 -0.35 12.20
C HIS A 136 -11.63 -1.42 12.80
N THR A 137 -11.35 -1.87 14.02
CA THR A 137 -12.21 -2.81 14.74
C THR A 137 -13.55 -2.16 15.12
N ALA A 138 -13.53 -0.92 15.61
CA ALA A 138 -14.75 -0.18 15.94
C ALA A 138 -15.59 0.13 14.69
N ALA A 139 -14.94 0.52 13.58
CA ALA A 139 -15.60 0.76 12.30
C ALA A 139 -16.21 -0.52 11.72
N TRP A 140 -15.61 -1.68 11.98
CA TRP A 140 -16.14 -2.97 11.55
C TRP A 140 -17.30 -3.46 12.43
N LYS A 141 -17.10 -3.52 13.75
CA LYS A 141 -18.04 -4.19 14.68
C LYS A 141 -19.11 -3.27 15.27
N ILE A 142 -18.85 -1.96 15.33
CA ILE A 142 -19.67 -1.00 16.07
C ILE A 142 -20.05 0.20 15.18
N SER A 143 -20.15 -0.02 13.86
CA SER A 143 -20.54 1.00 12.88
C SER A 143 -21.90 1.66 13.19
N HIS A 144 -22.78 0.97 13.92
CA HIS A 144 -24.06 1.53 14.38
C HIS A 144 -23.91 2.70 15.39
N LEU A 145 -22.78 2.77 16.12
CA LEU A 145 -22.47 3.87 17.04
C LEU A 145 -21.57 4.91 16.37
N ARG A 146 -22.10 5.61 15.37
CA ARG A 146 -21.37 6.59 14.55
C ARG A 146 -20.52 7.59 15.36
N LYS A 147 -21.00 8.05 16.52
CA LYS A 147 -20.24 8.98 17.40
C LYS A 147 -18.96 8.37 17.97
N VAL A 148 -18.98 7.07 18.27
CA VAL A 148 -17.82 6.35 18.84
C VAL A 148 -16.80 6.10 17.72
N GLU A 149 -17.26 5.65 16.56
CA GLU A 149 -16.44 5.48 15.36
C GLU A 149 -15.73 6.79 14.97
N GLU A 150 -16.46 7.91 14.93
CA GLU A 150 -15.89 9.23 14.64
C GLU A 150 -14.79 9.64 15.63
N ARG A 151 -14.93 9.30 16.93
CA ARG A 151 -13.91 9.58 17.94
C ARG A 151 -12.66 8.75 17.71
N PHE A 152 -12.81 7.43 17.49
CA PHE A 152 -11.66 6.58 17.21
C PHE A 152 -10.95 6.98 15.91
N HIS A 153 -11.71 7.40 14.90
CA HIS A 153 -11.15 7.89 13.65
C HIS A 153 -10.35 9.19 13.83
N LYS A 154 -10.80 10.11 14.70
CA LYS A 154 -9.99 11.28 15.09
C LYS A 154 -8.73 10.85 15.83
N CYS A 155 -8.84 9.93 16.78
CA CYS A 155 -7.70 9.44 17.55
C CYS A 155 -6.64 8.79 16.66
N ASP A 156 -7.05 7.95 15.70
CA ASP A 156 -6.16 7.31 14.73
C ASP A 156 -5.36 8.33 13.90
N ARG A 157 -6.04 9.36 13.37
CA ARG A 157 -5.38 10.46 12.65
C ARG A 157 -4.45 11.29 13.55
N MET A 158 -4.87 11.60 14.78
CA MET A 158 -4.02 12.31 15.75
C MET A 158 -2.78 11.49 16.11
N ALA A 159 -2.90 10.16 16.20
CA ALA A 159 -1.79 9.27 16.53
C ALA A 159 -0.65 9.37 15.51
N ILE A 160 -0.95 9.64 14.23
CA ILE A 160 0.08 9.87 13.19
C ILE A 160 0.95 11.08 13.55
N TYR A 161 0.35 12.21 13.96
CA TYR A 161 1.11 13.41 14.35
C TYR A 161 2.03 13.14 15.55
N PHE A 162 1.51 12.47 16.58
CA PHE A 162 2.30 12.10 17.75
C PHE A 162 3.38 11.08 17.43
N PHE A 163 3.11 10.12 16.56
CA PHE A 163 4.09 9.13 16.14
C PHE A 163 5.25 9.77 15.35
N ILE A 164 4.98 10.74 14.47
CA ILE A 164 6.05 11.49 13.79
C ILE A 164 6.92 12.24 14.80
N ALA A 165 6.32 12.89 15.81
CA ALA A 165 7.10 13.53 16.87
C ALA A 165 7.94 12.52 17.67
N ALA A 166 7.36 11.38 18.00
CA ALA A 166 8.01 10.31 18.75
C ALA A 166 9.15 9.65 17.95
N SER A 167 9.00 9.44 16.64
CA SER A 167 10.02 8.80 15.78
C SER A 167 11.27 9.65 15.62
N TYR A 168 11.13 10.97 15.61
CA TYR A 168 12.26 11.89 15.56
C TYR A 168 12.89 12.17 16.94
N SER A 169 12.17 11.95 18.04
CA SER A 169 12.65 12.30 19.39
C SER A 169 14.00 11.64 19.76
N PRO A 170 14.25 10.33 19.52
CA PRO A 170 15.55 9.72 19.80
C PRO A 170 16.70 10.41 19.07
N TRP A 171 16.53 10.74 17.79
CA TRP A 171 17.54 11.43 16.98
C TRP A 171 17.84 12.81 17.52
N LEU A 172 16.78 13.57 17.84
CA LEU A 172 16.94 14.93 18.33
C LEU A 172 17.51 14.95 19.75
N MET A 173 17.23 13.95 20.60
CA MET A 173 17.65 13.93 22.00
C MET A 173 19.06 13.37 22.20
N LEU A 174 19.39 12.28 21.51
CA LEU A 174 20.59 11.48 21.76
C LEU A 174 21.78 11.90 20.90
N ARG A 175 21.55 12.54 19.75
CA ARG A 175 22.64 13.10 18.95
C ARG A 175 23.01 14.51 19.38
N GLU A 176 24.25 14.86 19.08
CA GLU A 176 24.72 16.24 19.15
C GLU A 176 24.05 17.06 18.05
N LEU A 177 23.44 18.16 18.47
CA LEU A 177 22.78 19.13 17.62
C LEU A 177 23.55 20.44 17.72
N GLY A 178 23.67 21.14 16.59
CA GLY A 178 24.20 22.51 16.60
C GLY A 178 23.34 23.47 17.42
N PRO A 179 23.86 24.68 17.73
CA PRO A 179 23.21 25.66 18.61
C PRO A 179 21.83 26.11 18.14
N TRP A 180 21.53 25.99 16.85
CA TRP A 180 20.21 26.36 16.31
C TRP A 180 19.25 25.18 16.20
N THR A 181 19.77 23.95 16.04
CA THR A 181 18.94 22.78 15.74
C THR A 181 18.38 22.11 16.99
N TYR A 182 18.89 22.40 18.19
CA TYR A 182 18.32 21.87 19.45
C TYR A 182 16.88 22.32 19.69
N HIS A 183 16.47 23.49 19.16
CA HIS A 183 15.09 23.97 19.24
C HIS A 183 14.09 23.04 18.55
N MET A 184 14.54 22.22 17.59
CA MET A 184 13.71 21.25 16.90
C MET A 184 13.07 20.23 17.87
N ARG A 185 13.72 19.96 19.01
CA ARG A 185 13.19 19.08 20.07
C ARG A 185 11.82 19.52 20.57
N TRP A 186 11.58 20.82 20.71
CA TRP A 186 10.31 21.35 21.22
C TRP A 186 9.36 21.67 20.08
N LEU A 187 9.90 22.19 18.98
CA LEU A 187 9.12 22.56 17.79
C LEU A 187 8.32 21.38 17.26
N ILE A 188 8.90 20.18 17.23
CA ILE A 188 8.22 19.00 16.71
C ILE A 188 6.98 18.61 17.52
N TRP A 189 7.03 18.73 18.85
CA TRP A 189 5.88 18.45 19.71
C TRP A 189 4.83 19.56 19.62
N VAL A 190 5.25 20.82 19.46
CA VAL A 190 4.32 21.93 19.17
C VAL A 190 3.59 21.67 17.84
N MET A 191 4.32 21.29 16.79
CA MET A 191 3.71 20.92 15.50
C MET A 191 2.72 19.75 15.65
N ALA A 192 3.05 18.73 16.44
CA ALA A 192 2.15 17.61 16.70
C ALA A 192 0.87 18.03 17.43
N CYS A 193 0.98 18.92 18.43
CA CYS A 193 -0.17 19.47 19.15
C CYS A 193 -1.06 20.32 18.23
N VAL A 194 -0.46 21.17 17.38
CA VAL A 194 -1.18 21.99 16.41
C VAL A 194 -1.89 21.11 15.37
N GLY A 195 -1.19 20.14 14.80
CA GLY A 195 -1.75 19.18 13.84
C GLY A 195 -2.89 18.34 14.44
N SER A 196 -2.71 17.85 15.66
CA SER A 196 -3.76 17.13 16.40
C SER A 196 -4.98 18.00 16.69
N THR A 197 -4.76 19.26 17.07
CA THR A 197 -5.84 20.25 17.27
C THR A 197 -6.60 20.49 15.98
N TYR A 198 -5.89 20.60 14.86
CA TYR A 198 -6.49 20.73 13.54
C TYR A 198 -7.36 19.52 13.19
N VAL A 199 -6.88 18.29 13.39
CA VAL A 199 -7.67 17.06 13.17
C VAL A 199 -8.93 17.04 14.05
N PHE A 200 -8.81 17.49 15.30
CA PHE A 200 -9.92 17.50 16.24
C PHE A 200 -11.06 18.42 15.78
N PHE A 201 -10.74 19.65 15.35
CA PHE A 201 -11.72 20.67 14.94
C PHE A 201 -12.18 20.55 13.48
N PHE A 202 -11.28 20.22 12.55
CA PHE A 202 -11.54 20.23 11.10
C PHE A 202 -11.67 18.83 10.49
N HIS A 203 -11.99 17.83 11.31
CA HIS A 203 -12.15 16.42 10.93
C HIS A 203 -12.82 16.24 9.56
N GLU A 204 -12.11 15.58 8.64
CA GLU A 204 -12.50 15.28 7.25
C GLU A 204 -12.87 16.46 6.32
N ARG A 205 -12.93 17.70 6.82
CA ARG A 205 -13.33 18.86 6.00
C ARG A 205 -12.27 19.25 4.98
N TYR A 206 -11.00 19.16 5.36
CA TYR A 206 -9.87 19.65 4.57
C TYR A 206 -8.75 18.59 4.47
N LYS A 207 -9.02 17.51 3.72
CA LYS A 207 -8.11 16.36 3.54
C LYS A 207 -6.74 16.73 2.96
N LEU A 208 -6.64 17.83 2.21
CA LEU A 208 -5.36 18.32 1.67
C LEU A 208 -4.51 18.98 2.78
N GLY A 209 -5.12 19.83 3.61
CA GLY A 209 -4.41 20.49 4.72
C GLY A 209 -3.87 19.48 5.73
N GLU A 210 -4.63 18.40 6.01
CA GLU A 210 -4.17 17.31 6.87
C GLU A 210 -2.93 16.60 6.28
N LEU A 211 -2.95 16.28 4.98
CA LEU A 211 -1.81 15.68 4.30
C LEU A 211 -0.59 16.61 4.32
N LEU A 212 -0.77 17.89 4.02
CA LEU A 212 0.32 18.87 4.07
C LEU A 212 0.92 18.97 5.47
N GLY A 213 0.10 18.89 6.51
CA GLY A 213 0.54 18.83 7.91
C GLY A 213 1.46 17.63 8.17
N TYR A 214 1.04 16.42 7.78
CA TYR A 214 1.88 15.22 7.93
C TYR A 214 3.19 15.32 7.15
N VAL A 215 3.14 15.74 5.88
CA VAL A 215 4.34 15.88 5.04
C VAL A 215 5.29 16.93 5.60
N THR A 216 4.78 18.05 6.08
CA THR A 216 5.60 19.11 6.69
C THR A 216 6.27 18.62 7.97
N MET A 217 5.52 17.94 8.85
CA MET A 217 6.07 17.33 10.06
C MET A 217 7.08 16.21 9.76
N GLY A 218 6.92 15.49 8.65
CA GLY A 218 7.89 14.53 8.18
C GLY A 218 9.15 15.18 7.64
N ALA A 219 9.04 16.22 6.80
CA ALA A 219 10.15 16.80 6.06
C ALA A 219 11.02 17.76 6.88
N VAL A 220 10.42 18.62 7.70
CA VAL A 220 11.14 19.69 8.41
C VAL A 220 12.19 19.14 9.39
N PRO A 221 11.89 18.17 10.27
CA PRO A 221 12.90 17.52 11.12
C PRO A 221 13.93 16.70 10.34
N ALA A 222 13.52 16.10 9.20
CA ALA A 222 14.44 15.36 8.35
C ALA A 222 15.58 16.24 7.82
N LEU A 223 15.28 17.49 7.44
CA LEU A 223 16.32 18.46 7.01
C LEU A 223 17.36 18.71 8.11
N VAL A 224 16.91 18.79 9.36
CA VAL A 224 17.83 18.94 10.51
C VAL A 224 18.69 17.70 10.69
N ILE A 225 18.11 16.50 10.60
CA ILE A 225 18.87 15.24 10.75
C ILE A 225 19.88 15.07 9.61
N LEU A 226 19.51 15.42 8.37
CA LEU A 226 20.42 15.39 7.21
C LEU A 226 21.61 16.34 7.36
N SER A 227 21.48 17.39 8.17
CA SER A 227 22.54 18.35 8.46
C SER A 227 23.47 17.97 9.64
N MET A 228 23.21 16.84 10.31
CA MET A 228 24.04 16.38 11.43
C MET A 228 25.45 15.98 10.97
N VAL A 229 26.43 16.20 11.85
CA VAL A 229 27.84 15.84 11.60
C VAL A 229 28.00 14.33 11.52
N ASP A 230 27.49 13.60 12.51
CA ASP A 230 27.37 12.14 12.45
C ASP A 230 26.17 11.77 11.58
N ARG A 231 26.43 11.03 10.49
CA ARG A 231 25.42 10.55 9.52
C ARG A 231 25.10 9.06 9.64
N ALA A 232 25.61 8.36 10.64
CA ALA A 232 25.26 6.96 10.87
C ALA A 232 23.74 6.79 11.05
N GLY A 233 23.11 5.85 10.35
CA GLY A 233 21.65 5.64 10.41
C GLY A 233 20.80 6.59 9.57
N VAL A 234 21.38 7.63 8.97
CA VAL A 234 20.63 8.58 8.12
C VAL A 234 20.13 7.91 6.83
N CYS A 235 20.89 6.96 6.28
CA CYS A 235 20.48 6.19 5.10
C CYS A 235 19.20 5.39 5.37
N GLU A 236 19.15 4.70 6.50
CA GLU A 236 18.01 3.93 6.95
C GLU A 236 16.80 4.84 7.23
N LEU A 237 17.03 6.02 7.83
CA LEU A 237 15.97 7.01 8.01
C LEU A 237 15.38 7.48 6.68
N ALA A 238 16.25 7.79 5.72
CA ALA A 238 15.85 8.19 4.38
C ALA A 238 15.07 7.07 3.68
N LEU A 239 15.54 5.82 3.78
CA LEU A 239 14.85 4.66 3.22
C LEU A 239 13.46 4.48 3.85
N GLY A 240 13.33 4.53 5.18
CA GLY A 240 12.03 4.49 5.85
C GLY A 240 11.13 5.66 5.46
N GLY A 241 11.71 6.85 5.26
CA GLY A 241 11.02 8.03 4.73
C GLY A 241 10.47 7.82 3.32
N VAL A 242 11.22 7.12 2.45
CA VAL A 242 10.74 6.72 1.11
C VAL A 242 9.56 5.76 1.22
N PHE A 243 9.60 4.78 2.12
CA PHE A 243 8.44 3.90 2.36
C PHE A 243 7.19 4.69 2.80
N TYR A 244 7.33 5.67 3.70
CA TYR A 244 6.21 6.55 4.04
C TYR A 244 5.72 7.37 2.84
N ALA A 245 6.62 7.95 2.05
CA ALA A 245 6.25 8.76 0.89
C ALA A 245 5.52 7.94 -0.18
N VAL A 246 6.01 6.74 -0.51
CA VAL A 246 5.36 5.82 -1.46
C VAL A 246 4.01 5.37 -0.92
N GLY A 247 3.95 5.07 0.37
CA GLY A 247 2.69 4.70 1.01
C GLY A 247 1.60 5.75 0.86
N VAL A 248 1.93 7.06 0.91
CA VAL A 248 0.94 8.14 0.77
C VAL A 248 0.20 8.05 -0.56
N ALA A 249 0.84 7.54 -1.62
CA ALA A 249 0.19 7.30 -2.90
C ALA A 249 -0.93 6.25 -2.77
N PHE A 250 -0.72 5.18 -2.00
CA PHE A 250 -1.74 4.18 -1.71
C PHE A 250 -2.85 4.73 -0.82
N PHE A 251 -2.50 5.51 0.22
CA PHE A 251 -3.50 6.20 1.06
C PHE A 251 -4.42 7.11 0.24
N LYS A 252 -3.90 7.81 -0.76
CA LYS A 252 -4.71 8.63 -1.69
C LYS A 252 -5.49 7.82 -2.71
N SER A 253 -5.13 6.56 -2.89
CA SER A 253 -5.77 5.62 -3.82
C SER A 253 -6.90 4.82 -3.17
N ASP A 254 -7.29 5.12 -1.93
CA ASP A 254 -8.45 4.53 -1.25
C ASP A 254 -9.72 4.62 -2.12
N GLY A 255 -10.31 3.47 -2.43
CA GLY A 255 -11.47 3.33 -3.30
C GLY A 255 -11.19 3.38 -4.81
N LEU A 256 -9.91 3.46 -5.21
CA LEU A 256 -9.46 3.26 -6.60
C LEU A 256 -8.76 1.90 -6.77
N VAL A 257 -7.94 1.52 -5.79
CA VAL A 257 -7.19 0.26 -5.77
C VAL A 257 -7.75 -0.64 -4.66
N PRO A 258 -8.06 -1.92 -4.93
CA PRO A 258 -8.54 -2.84 -3.90
C PRO A 258 -7.49 -2.98 -2.79
N PHE A 259 -7.91 -2.93 -1.53
CA PHE A 259 -7.03 -3.00 -0.36
C PHE A 259 -5.97 -1.89 -0.29
N ALA A 260 -6.13 -0.76 -0.97
CA ALA A 260 -5.17 0.35 -0.96
C ALA A 260 -4.76 0.77 0.46
N HIS A 261 -5.74 0.86 1.37
CA HIS A 261 -5.50 1.24 2.76
C HIS A 261 -4.67 0.20 3.53
N ALA A 262 -4.92 -1.09 3.30
CA ALA A 262 -4.14 -2.17 3.90
C ALA A 262 -2.71 -2.21 3.33
N ILE A 263 -2.55 -1.88 2.04
CA ILE A 263 -1.21 -1.74 1.44
C ILE A 263 -0.49 -0.54 2.07
N TRP A 264 -1.18 0.60 2.24
CA TRP A 264 -0.65 1.75 2.97
C TRP A 264 -0.15 1.38 4.37
N HIS A 265 -0.94 0.62 5.12
CA HIS A 265 -0.56 0.08 6.43
C HIS A 265 0.75 -0.71 6.39
N LEU A 266 0.95 -1.56 5.38
CA LEU A 266 2.19 -2.32 5.22
C LEU A 266 3.39 -1.39 4.97
N PHE A 267 3.25 -0.37 4.12
CA PHE A 267 4.30 0.64 3.90
C PHE A 267 4.64 1.39 5.20
N VAL A 268 3.63 1.76 5.98
CA VAL A 268 3.82 2.42 7.29
C VAL A 268 4.56 1.49 8.26
N ALA A 269 4.17 0.22 8.34
CA ALA A 269 4.81 -0.76 9.21
C ALA A 269 6.27 -1.03 8.82
N VAL A 270 6.56 -1.19 7.53
CA VAL A 270 7.94 -1.37 7.05
C VAL A 270 8.78 -0.12 7.31
N GLY A 271 8.26 1.07 7.01
CA GLY A 271 8.94 2.34 7.33
C GLY A 271 9.25 2.48 8.81
N ALA A 272 8.29 2.15 9.68
CA ALA A 272 8.45 2.17 11.13
C ALA A 272 9.47 1.12 11.62
N GLY A 273 9.49 -0.06 11.00
CA GLY A 273 10.48 -1.10 11.28
C GLY A 273 11.91 -0.67 10.91
N ILE A 274 12.09 -0.01 9.77
CA ILE A 274 13.38 0.54 9.35
C ILE A 274 13.83 1.65 10.31
N HIS A 275 12.92 2.56 10.69
CA HIS A 275 13.20 3.62 11.67
C HIS A 275 13.56 3.03 13.05
N TYR A 276 12.84 2.00 13.50
CA TYR A 276 13.16 1.25 14.72
C TYR A 276 14.56 0.67 14.65
N TYR A 277 14.88 -0.03 13.56
CA TYR A 277 16.20 -0.63 13.35
C TYR A 277 17.31 0.41 13.43
N ALA A 278 17.13 1.55 12.77
CA ALA A 278 18.10 2.63 12.78
C ALA A 278 18.32 3.18 14.21
N ILE A 279 17.25 3.42 14.96
CA ILE A 279 17.32 3.89 16.34
C ILE A 279 18.06 2.86 17.21
N TRP A 280 17.64 1.61 17.17
CA TRP A 280 18.25 0.53 17.94
C TRP A 280 19.74 0.36 17.63
N ARG A 281 20.10 0.28 16.34
CA ARG A 281 21.46 0.00 15.89
C ARG A 281 22.43 1.16 16.13
N TYR A 282 22.00 2.39 15.89
CA TYR A 282 22.89 3.57 15.82
C TYR A 282 22.78 4.50 17.02
N LEU A 283 21.71 4.42 17.82
CA LEU A 283 21.54 5.26 19.01
C LEU A 283 21.63 4.48 20.33
N TYR A 284 21.36 3.17 20.33
CA TYR A 284 21.39 2.35 21.55
C TYR A 284 22.53 1.32 21.58
N LEU A 285 22.87 0.72 20.43
CA LEU A 285 23.96 -0.26 20.35
C LEU A 285 25.31 0.32 19.90
N ALA A 286 25.32 1.47 19.24
CA ALA A 286 26.58 2.16 18.97
C ALA A 286 27.16 2.56 20.34
N GLY A 287 28.33 2.01 20.68
CA GLY A 287 28.98 2.21 21.99
C GLY A 287 29.14 3.69 22.35
N PRO A 288 29.47 4.00 23.63
CA PRO A 288 29.42 5.36 24.15
C PRO A 288 30.22 6.32 23.26
N GLN A 289 29.51 7.24 22.60
CA GLN A 289 30.13 8.43 22.06
C GLN A 289 30.75 9.17 23.24
N PRO A 290 32.04 9.57 23.17
CA PRO A 290 32.68 10.27 24.28
C PRO A 290 31.88 11.52 24.60
N GLN A 291 31.25 11.52 25.78
CA GLN A 291 30.56 12.68 26.31
C GLN A 291 31.59 13.80 26.48
N THR A 292 31.66 14.72 25.51
CA THR A 292 32.25 16.01 25.80
C THR A 292 31.25 16.73 26.71
N SER A 293 31.70 16.93 27.94
CA SER A 293 30.97 17.51 29.08
C SER A 293 30.00 18.62 28.65
N ARG A 294 28.71 18.39 28.85
CA ARG A 294 27.69 19.45 28.94
C ARG A 294 27.71 20.08 30.32
#